data_AF-A0A842WXV8-F1
#
_entry.id   AF-A0A842WXV8-F1
#
_cell.length_a   1.000
_cell.length_b   1.000
_cell.length_c   1.000
_cell.angle_alpha   90.00
_cell.angle_beta   90.00
_cell.angle_gamma   90.00
#
_symmetry.space_group_name_H-M   'P 1'
#
loop_
_entity.id
_entity.type
_entity.pdbx_description
1 polymer ?
#
loop_
_entity_poly.entity_id
_entity_poly.type
_entity_poly.pdbx_seq_one_letter_code
_entity_poly.pdbx_strand_id
1 'polypeptide(L)'
;MLNSGLEEIEIVGLVSKIMNRYVITTDDGMQYELAAIKPHEAVARDYDLGSFAHSLGKRVVATGLTDGDTIWDAHLQEQAS
;
A
#
# COMPACT_ATOMS: atom_id res chain seq x y z
N MET A 1 -8.94 -24.02 -10.08
CA MET A 1 -9.17 -22.68 -9.49
C MET A 1 -7.82 -22.00 -9.45
N LEU A 2 -7.64 -20.91 -10.19
CA LEU A 2 -6.39 -20.16 -10.15
C LEU A 2 -6.37 -19.41 -8.82
N ASN A 3 -5.64 -19.91 -7.83
CA ASN A 3 -5.20 -19.06 -6.72
C ASN A 3 -4.31 -17.99 -7.36
N SER A 4 -4.80 -16.77 -7.46
CA SER A 4 -4.09 -15.63 -8.04
C SER A 4 -2.85 -15.22 -7.23
N GLY A 5 -2.53 -15.92 -6.14
CA GLY A 5 -1.41 -15.60 -5.24
C GLY A 5 -1.65 -14.34 -4.42
N LEU A 6 -2.88 -13.83 -4.41
CA LEU A 6 -3.28 -12.61 -3.73
C LEU A 6 -4.12 -12.92 -2.50
N GLU A 7 -3.83 -12.23 -1.41
CA GLU A 7 -4.54 -12.36 -0.14
C GLU A 7 -5.03 -10.99 0.33
N GLU A 8 -6.15 -10.93 1.04
CA GLU A 8 -6.58 -9.70 1.71
C GLU A 8 -5.63 -9.41 2.88
N ILE A 9 -5.27 -8.13 3.05
CA ILE A 9 -4.38 -7.68 4.11
C ILE A 9 -4.92 -6.42 4.79
N GLU A 10 -4.68 -6.33 6.10
CA GLU A 10 -4.87 -5.15 6.91
C GLU A 10 -3.65 -5.01 7.83
N ILE A 11 -2.90 -3.91 7.71
CA ILE A 11 -1.71 -3.65 8.52
C ILE A 11 -1.66 -2.22 9.02
N VAL A 12 -0.91 -2.00 10.09
CA VAL A 12 -0.61 -0.67 10.62
C VAL A 12 0.86 -0.35 10.40
N GLY A 13 1.15 0.83 9.89
CA GLY A 13 2.53 1.23 9.66
C GLY A 13 2.71 2.71 9.34
N LEU A 14 3.97 3.11 9.23
CA LEU A 14 4.39 4.45 8.84
C LEU A 14 4.46 4.56 7.32
N VAL A 15 3.80 5.55 6.73
CA VAL A 15 3.87 5.80 5.29
C VAL A 15 5.07 6.70 4.97
N SER A 16 5.85 6.29 3.99
CA SER A 16 7.02 7.01 3.47
C SER A 16 7.06 6.99 1.93
N LYS A 17 7.97 7.78 1.34
CA LYS A 17 8.24 7.75 -0.11
C LYS A 17 9.71 7.39 -0.33
N ILE A 18 9.95 6.30 -1.07
CA ILE A 18 11.29 5.87 -1.49
C ILE A 18 11.38 6.03 -3.01
N MET A 19 12.23 6.94 -3.47
CA MET A 19 12.27 7.39 -4.87
C MET A 19 10.87 7.84 -5.35
N ASN A 20 10.25 7.08 -6.25
CA ASN A 20 8.91 7.32 -6.77
C ASN A 20 7.83 6.41 -6.15
N ARG A 21 8.18 5.54 -5.19
CA ARG A 21 7.26 4.57 -4.56
C ARG A 21 6.75 5.08 -3.22
N TYR A 22 5.45 4.94 -2.97
CA TYR A 22 4.91 5.02 -1.62
C TYR A 22 5.07 3.66 -0.95
N VAL A 23 5.55 3.65 0.30
CA VAL A 23 5.84 2.44 1.06
C VAL A 23 5.24 2.60 2.46
N ILE A 24 4.63 1.53 2.98
CA ILE A 24 4.27 1.44 4.39
C ILE A 24 5.23 0.49 5.11
N THR A 25 5.74 0.92 6.27
CA THR A 25 6.62 0.11 7.12
C THR A 25 5.94 -0.20 8.44
N THR A 26 5.78 -1.48 8.75
CA THR A 26 5.21 -1.98 10.01
C THR A 26 6.23 -1.90 11.14
N ASP A 27 5.78 -2.07 12.39
CA ASP A 27 6.68 -1.96 13.57
C ASP A 27 7.73 -3.06 13.66
N ASP A 28 7.46 -4.22 13.09
CA ASP A 28 8.42 -5.33 12.98
C ASP A 28 9.40 -5.14 11.82
N GLY A 29 9.29 -4.03 11.08
CA GLY A 29 10.19 -3.64 10.01
C GLY A 29 9.84 -4.23 8.64
N MET A 30 8.72 -4.94 8.49
CA MET A 30 8.25 -5.35 7.15
C MET A 30 7.84 -4.12 6.33
N GLN A 31 8.06 -4.20 5.03
CA GLN A 31 7.77 -3.12 4.09
C GLN A 31 6.88 -3.61 2.97
N TYR A 32 5.90 -2.80 2.60
CA TYR A 32 5.03 -3.05 1.47
C TYR A 32 4.97 -1.82 0.58
N GLU A 33 5.08 -2.02 -0.74
CA GLU A 33 4.73 -0.98 -1.71
C GLU A 33 3.22 -0.73 -1.69
N LEU A 34 2.81 0.53 -1.88
CA LEU A 34 1.40 0.90 -1.96
C LEU A 34 1.03 1.22 -3.41
N ALA A 35 0.02 0.52 -3.93
CA ALA A 35 -0.55 0.76 -5.26
C ALA A 35 -2.04 1.06 -5.14
N ALA A 36 -2.48 2.19 -5.71
CA ALA A 36 -3.89 2.59 -5.76
C ALA A 36 -4.68 1.90 -6.89
N ILE A 37 -4.07 0.94 -7.58
CA ILE A 37 -4.62 0.23 -8.74
C ILE A 37 -4.71 -1.26 -8.45
N LYS A 38 -5.48 -1.98 -9.26
CA LYS A 38 -5.54 -3.44 -9.17
C LYS A 38 -4.33 -4.11 -9.84
N PRO A 39 -3.93 -5.33 -9.43
CA PRO A 39 -2.73 -6.02 -9.91
C PRO A 39 -2.66 -6.25 -11.44
N HIS A 40 -3.80 -6.22 -12.14
CA HIS A 40 -3.92 -6.52 -13.57
C HIS A 40 -4.41 -5.35 -14.42
N GLU A 41 -4.53 -4.16 -13.84
CA GLU A 41 -4.86 -2.97 -14.61
C GLU A 41 -3.63 -2.56 -15.44
N ALA A 42 -3.78 -2.59 -16.78
CA ALA A 42 -2.73 -2.24 -17.75
C ALA A 42 -2.50 -0.72 -17.86
N VAL A 43 -2.61 -0.02 -16.74
CA VAL A 43 -2.15 1.35 -16.59
C VAL A 43 -0.72 1.30 -16.07
N ALA A 44 0.07 2.32 -16.39
CA ALA A 44 1.27 2.56 -15.59
C ALA A 44 0.83 2.52 -14.13
N ARG A 45 1.53 1.78 -13.25
CA ARG A 45 1.43 2.01 -11.80
C ARG A 45 1.72 3.48 -11.65
N ASP A 46 0.70 4.32 -11.68
CA ASP A 46 0.88 5.74 -11.88
C ASP A 46 1.36 6.23 -10.53
N TYR A 47 2.69 6.16 -10.41
CA TYR A 47 3.53 6.27 -9.23
C TYR A 47 3.43 7.68 -8.61
N ASP A 48 2.51 8.52 -9.07
CA ASP A 48 2.42 9.92 -8.71
C ASP A 48 1.01 10.53 -8.79
N LEU A 49 -0.07 9.74 -8.69
CA LEU A 49 -1.43 10.31 -8.54
C LEU A 49 -1.66 11.00 -7.18
N GLY A 50 -0.65 11.10 -6.32
CA GLY A 50 -0.76 11.78 -5.02
C GLY A 50 -1.76 11.13 -4.06
N SER A 51 -2.33 9.97 -4.41
CA SER A 51 -3.35 9.27 -3.64
C SER A 51 -2.93 9.01 -2.19
N PHE A 52 -1.63 8.88 -1.94
CA PHE A 52 -1.07 8.66 -0.61
C PHE A 52 -0.24 9.83 -0.08
N ALA A 53 -0.11 10.92 -0.84
CA ALA A 53 0.72 12.07 -0.47
C ALA A 53 0.26 12.71 0.85
N HIS A 54 -1.05 12.75 1.08
CA HIS A 54 -1.66 13.26 2.31
C HIS A 54 -1.35 12.42 3.56
N SER A 55 -0.88 11.19 3.37
CA SER A 55 -0.54 10.25 4.45
C SER A 55 0.96 10.17 4.72
N LEU A 56 1.81 10.87 3.96
CA LEU A 56 3.26 10.85 4.17
C LEU A 56 3.65 11.28 5.59
N GLY A 57 4.50 10.48 6.23
CA GLY A 57 4.95 10.69 7.60
C GLY A 57 3.91 10.35 8.67
N LYS A 58 2.71 9.89 8.27
CA LYS A 58 1.65 9.47 9.19
C LYS A 58 1.67 7.98 9.40
N ARG A 59 1.22 7.59 10.59
CA ARG A 59 0.92 6.22 10.94
C ARG A 59 -0.55 5.95 10.63
N VAL A 60 -0.83 4.95 9.81
CA VAL A 60 -2.16 4.66 9.27
C VAL A 60 -2.45 3.16 9.30
N VAL A 61 -3.72 2.81 9.19
CA VAL A 61 -4.16 1.47 8.80
C VAL A 61 -4.18 1.42 7.27
N ALA A 62 -3.52 0.43 6.67
CA ALA A 62 -3.57 0.15 5.24
C ALA A 62 -4.30 -1.17 4.98
N THR A 63 -5.25 -1.16 4.05
CA THR A 63 -5.98 -2.34 3.60
C THR A 63 -5.88 -2.52 2.09
N GLY A 64 -6.00 -3.76 1.61
CA GLY A 64 -6.01 -4.07 0.17
C GLY A 64 -5.75 -5.54 -0.12
N LEU A 65 -5.27 -5.83 -1.32
CA LEU A 65 -4.80 -7.17 -1.72
C LEU A 65 -3.28 -7.21 -1.77
N THR A 66 -2.65 -8.21 -1.19
CA THR A 66 -1.19 -8.37 -1.21
C THR A 66 -0.74 -9.58 -2.01
N ASP A 67 0.37 -9.42 -2.74
CA ASP A 67 1.16 -10.51 -3.33
C ASP A 67 2.39 -10.88 -2.46
N GLY A 68 2.51 -10.29 -1.28
CA GLY A 68 3.64 -10.44 -0.36
C GLY A 68 4.57 -9.22 -0.33
N ASP A 69 4.63 -8.43 -1.41
CA ASP A 69 5.53 -7.27 -1.53
C ASP A 69 4.76 -5.96 -1.74
N THR A 70 3.59 -6.00 -2.38
CA THR A 70 2.77 -4.83 -2.74
C THR A 70 1.36 -4.98 -2.21
N ILE A 71 0.83 -3.94 -1.56
CA ILE A 71 -0.59 -3.79 -1.28
C ILE A 71 -1.23 -3.06 -2.46
N TRP A 72 -2.05 -3.79 -3.20
CA TRP A 72 -2.83 -3.36 -4.33
C TRP A 72 -4.22 -2.89 -3.91
N ASP A 73 -4.82 -2.01 -4.72
CA ASP A 73 -6.07 -1.32 -4.40
C ASP A 73 -6.04 -0.74 -2.97
N ALA A 74 -4.89 -0.16 -2.61
CA ALA A 74 -4.58 0.18 -1.24
C ALA A 74 -5.44 1.35 -0.74
N HIS A 75 -6.08 1.17 0.41
CA HIS A 75 -6.80 2.19 1.13
C HIS A 75 -6.11 2.52 2.44
N LEU A 76 -5.92 3.82 2.71
CA LEU A 76 -5.29 4.30 3.94
C LEU A 76 -6.31 5.01 4.82
N GLN A 77 -6.34 4.65 6.09
CA GLN A 77 -7.16 5.31 7.10
C GLN A 77 -6.28 5.82 8.25
N GLU A 78 -6.42 7.10 8.59
CA GLU A 78 -5.77 7.64 9.78
C GLU A 78 -6.30 6.95 11.03
N GLN A 79 -5.39 6.57 11.93
CA GLN A 79 -5.79 6.03 13.22
C GLN A 79 -6.33 7.18 14.06
N ALA A 80 -7.62 7.12 14.42
CA ALA A 80 -8.21 8.10 15.33
C ALA A 80 -7.44 8.05 16.67
N SER A 81 -6.96 9.22 17.09
CA SER A 81 -6.26 9.41 18.36
C SER A 81 -7.19 9.26 19.55
#